data_AF-A0A0B7JZB5-F1
#
_entry.id   AF-A0A0B7JZB5-F1
#
_cell.length_a   1.000
_cell.length_b   1.000
_cell.length_c   1.000
_cell.angle_alpha   90.00
_cell.angle_beta   90.00
_cell.angle_gamma   90.00
#
_symmetry.space_group_name_H-M   'P 1'
#
loop_
_entity.id
_entity.type
_entity.pdbx_description
1 polymer ?
#
loop_
_entity_poly.entity_id
_entity_poly.type
_entity_poly.pdbx_seq_one_letter_code
_entity_poly.pdbx_strand_id
1 'polypeptide(L)'
;MSAAPKIVVVSSTNRVKTKAAKEGFQALLPGPYEFLEVKVETEVAAQPFSDAETLLGASNRVRNARIAKPDADFWIGIEGGVDEHDGNLLNFAWVVVASKEGRTGKARTPAYYLPEESARLAVILALIPIKNKDLTFK
;
A
#
# COMPACT_ATOMS: atom_id res chain seq x y z
N MET A 1 -8.72 -7.63 -33.29
CA MET A 1 -9.25 -8.23 -32.04
C MET A 1 -8.65 -7.47 -30.88
N SER A 2 -9.47 -6.93 -29.96
CA SER A 2 -8.95 -6.30 -28.73
C SER A 2 -8.25 -7.38 -27.91
N ALA A 3 -7.06 -7.09 -27.37
CA ALA A 3 -6.42 -7.97 -26.40
C ALA A 3 -7.34 -8.17 -25.19
N ALA A 4 -7.31 -9.36 -24.60
CA ALA A 4 -8.02 -9.63 -23.35
C ALA A 4 -7.55 -8.67 -22.24
N PRO A 5 -8.44 -8.25 -21.32
CA PRO A 5 -8.06 -7.39 -20.20
C PRO A 5 -7.00 -8.06 -19.34
N LYS A 6 -5.99 -7.29 -18.94
CA LYS A 6 -5.00 -7.77 -17.96
C LYS A 6 -5.58 -7.67 -16.55
N ILE A 7 -5.34 -8.69 -15.74
CA ILE A 7 -5.83 -8.75 -14.36
C ILE A 7 -4.83 -8.03 -13.45
N VAL A 8 -5.32 -7.02 -12.73
CA VAL A 8 -4.54 -6.21 -11.79
C VAL A 8 -5.12 -6.38 -10.39
N VAL A 9 -4.33 -6.91 -9.47
CA VAL A 9 -4.75 -7.16 -8.09
C VAL A 9 -4.28 -6.03 -7.19
N VAL A 10 -5.21 -5.34 -6.57
CA VAL A 10 -4.95 -4.33 -5.53
C VAL A 10 -5.06 -5.00 -4.16
N SER A 11 -3.97 -5.01 -3.41
CA SER A 11 -3.86 -5.62 -2.07
C SER A 11 -4.48 -4.79 -0.93
N SER A 12 -5.60 -4.14 -1.23
CA SER A 12 -6.36 -3.32 -0.30
C SER A 12 -7.83 -3.25 -0.73
N THR A 13 -8.72 -3.11 0.26
CA THR A 13 -10.13 -2.73 0.07
C THR A 13 -10.39 -1.27 0.46
N ASN A 14 -9.34 -0.51 0.81
CA ASN A 14 -9.47 0.91 1.11
C ASN A 14 -9.74 1.68 -0.20
N ARG A 15 -10.89 2.37 -0.25
CA ARG A 15 -11.35 3.11 -1.44
C ARG A 15 -10.32 4.08 -2.01
N VAL A 16 -9.51 4.73 -1.16
CA VAL A 16 -8.47 5.68 -1.59
C VAL A 16 -7.32 4.94 -2.28
N LYS A 17 -6.81 3.86 -1.67
CA LYS A 17 -5.73 3.05 -2.23
C LYS A 17 -6.15 2.39 -3.54
N THR A 18 -7.36 1.83 -3.57
CA THR A 18 -7.96 1.23 -4.76
C THR A 18 -8.09 2.25 -5.89
N LYS A 19 -8.63 3.44 -5.61
CA LYS A 19 -8.80 4.49 -6.61
C LYS A 19 -7.45 4.93 -7.19
N ALA A 20 -6.46 5.20 -6.33
CA ALA A 20 -5.12 5.59 -6.75
C ALA A 20 -4.45 4.54 -7.64
N ALA A 21 -4.58 3.25 -7.30
CA ALA A 21 -4.05 2.15 -8.11
C ALA A 21 -4.70 2.08 -9.50
N LYS A 22 -6.03 2.21 -9.57
CA LYS A 22 -6.80 2.20 -10.83
C LYS A 22 -6.40 3.36 -11.74
N GLU A 23 -6.41 4.57 -11.20
CA GLU A 23 -6.05 5.79 -11.95
C GLU A 23 -4.61 5.76 -12.43
N GLY A 24 -3.66 5.31 -11.59
CA GLY A 24 -2.25 5.20 -11.96
C GLY A 24 -2.01 4.23 -13.13
N PHE A 25 -2.66 3.07 -13.12
CA PHE A 25 -2.56 2.11 -14.23
C PHE A 25 -3.18 2.65 -15.51
N GLN A 26 -4.37 3.24 -15.42
CA GLN A 26 -5.09 3.78 -16.58
C GLN A 26 -4.38 4.98 -17.22
N ALA A 27 -3.68 5.79 -16.42
CA ALA A 27 -2.95 6.96 -16.91
C ALA A 27 -1.61 6.62 -17.57
N LEU A 28 -0.90 5.60 -17.08
CA LEU A 28 0.49 5.34 -17.46
C LEU A 28 0.67 4.16 -18.42
N LEU A 29 -0.25 3.19 -18.42
CA LEU A 29 -0.09 1.97 -19.19
C LEU A 29 -1.29 1.79 -20.14
N PRO A 30 -1.04 1.57 -21.44
CA PRO A 30 -2.11 1.32 -22.38
C PRO A 30 -2.67 -0.10 -22.23
N GLY A 31 -3.99 -0.22 -22.26
CA GLY A 31 -4.68 -1.50 -22.38
C GLY A 31 -5.93 -1.60 -21.51
N PRO A 32 -6.80 -2.58 -21.80
CA PRO A 32 -7.91 -2.90 -20.91
C PRO A 32 -7.38 -3.60 -19.64
N TYR A 33 -7.89 -3.17 -18.48
CA TYR A 33 -7.57 -3.74 -17.18
C TYR A 33 -8.83 -4.21 -16.47
N GLU A 34 -8.76 -5.37 -15.83
CA GLU A 34 -9.72 -5.83 -14.84
C GLU A 34 -9.08 -5.74 -13.46
N PHE A 35 -9.69 -4.96 -12.56
CA PHE A 35 -9.14 -4.75 -11.22
C PHE A 35 -9.84 -5.63 -10.20
N LEU A 36 -9.05 -6.41 -9.47
CA LEU A 36 -9.51 -7.23 -8.35
C LEU A 36 -8.98 -6.67 -7.04
N GLU A 37 -9.85 -6.51 -6.05
CA GLU A 37 -9.47 -6.04 -4.72
C GLU A 37 -9.37 -7.22 -3.77
N VAL A 38 -8.24 -7.37 -3.09
CA VAL A 38 -8.01 -8.43 -2.12
C VAL A 38 -7.57 -7.85 -0.78
N LYS A 39 -8.26 -8.27 0.29
CA LYS A 39 -7.80 -8.02 1.64
C LYS A 39 -6.69 -9.02 1.95
N VAL A 40 -5.51 -8.51 2.23
CA VAL A 40 -4.37 -9.31 2.70
C VAL A 40 -3.94 -8.81 4.06
N GLU A 41 -3.49 -9.72 4.92
CA GLU A 41 -2.93 -9.37 6.21
C GLU A 41 -1.66 -8.54 6.03
N THR A 42 -1.52 -7.52 6.87
CA THR A 42 -0.27 -6.77 6.99
C THR A 42 0.58 -7.44 8.07
N GLU A 43 1.84 -7.69 7.74
CA GLU A 43 2.82 -8.29 8.63
C GLU A 43 3.69 -7.24 9.34
N VAL A 44 3.35 -5.96 9.16
CA VAL A 44 3.98 -4.83 9.87
C VAL A 44 3.00 -4.20 10.85
N ALA A 45 3.48 -3.24 11.65
CA ALA A 45 2.63 -2.48 12.56
C ALA A 45 1.44 -1.84 11.85
N ALA A 46 0.37 -1.56 12.60
CA ALA A 46 -0.81 -0.87 12.06
C ALA A 46 -0.46 0.51 11.50
N GLN A 47 0.52 1.17 12.12
CA GLN A 47 1.16 2.38 11.66
C GLN A 47 2.67 2.14 11.58
N PRO A 48 3.22 1.86 10.39
CA PRO A 48 4.66 1.78 10.19
C PRO A 48 5.33 3.10 10.58
N PHE A 49 6.44 3.01 11.31
CA PHE A 49 7.14 4.17 11.89
C PHE A 49 8.57 4.35 11.35
N SER A 50 8.87 3.73 10.21
CA SER A 50 10.09 3.97 9.46
C SER A 50 9.87 3.76 7.96
N ASP A 51 10.75 4.34 7.15
CA ASP A 51 10.75 4.11 5.70
C ASP A 51 10.87 2.61 5.35
N ALA A 52 11.81 1.92 6.00
CA ALA A 52 12.09 0.51 5.76
C ALA A 52 10.90 -0.40 6.12
N GLU A 53 10.25 -0.16 7.27
CA GLU A 53 9.06 -0.90 7.67
C GLU A 53 7.89 -0.65 6.72
N THR A 54 7.71 0.60 6.28
CA THR A 54 6.65 0.96 5.33
C THR A 54 6.84 0.26 3.99
N LEU A 55 8.07 0.23 3.46
CA LEU A 55 8.41 -0.50 2.25
C LEU A 55 8.22 -2.02 2.43
N LEU A 56 8.59 -2.56 3.59
CA LEU A 56 8.37 -3.97 3.93
C LEU A 56 6.87 -4.30 3.92
N GLY A 57 6.03 -3.44 4.52
CA GLY A 57 4.58 -3.58 4.51
C GLY A 57 4.01 -3.60 3.09
N ALA A 58 4.39 -2.65 2.25
CA ALA A 58 3.97 -2.62 0.84
C ALA A 58 4.44 -3.87 0.06
N SER A 59 5.66 -4.35 0.33
CA SER A 59 6.22 -5.55 -0.31
C SER A 59 5.51 -6.84 0.14
N ASN A 60 5.22 -6.97 1.44
CA ASN A 60 4.48 -8.09 2.00
C ASN A 60 3.05 -8.15 1.47
N ARG A 61 2.40 -7.00 1.30
CA ARG A 61 1.08 -6.91 0.65
C ARG A 61 1.10 -7.47 -0.78
N VAL A 62 2.11 -7.12 -1.58
CA VAL A 62 2.29 -7.67 -2.94
C VAL A 62 2.50 -9.18 -2.89
N ARG A 63 3.38 -9.67 -2.02
CA ARG A 63 3.64 -11.10 -1.83
C ARG A 63 2.37 -11.87 -1.47
N ASN A 64 1.61 -11.38 -0.49
CA ASN A 64 0.39 -12.04 -0.02
C ASN A 64 -0.73 -11.98 -1.06
N ALA A 65 -0.83 -10.89 -1.83
CA ALA A 65 -1.76 -10.80 -2.95
C ALA A 65 -1.40 -11.78 -4.08
N ARG A 66 -0.11 -11.99 -4.33
CA ARG A 66 0.38 -12.99 -5.30
C ARG A 66 0.03 -14.42 -4.89
N ILE A 67 0.14 -14.74 -3.59
CA ILE A 67 -0.29 -16.04 -3.06
C ILE A 67 -1.81 -16.21 -3.22
N ALA A 68 -2.60 -15.17 -2.92
CA ALA A 68 -4.06 -15.22 -2.98
C ALA A 68 -4.63 -15.25 -4.41
N LYS A 69 -3.93 -14.65 -5.37
CA LYS A 69 -4.33 -14.53 -6.78
C LYS A 69 -3.13 -14.76 -7.70
N PRO A 70 -2.64 -16.02 -7.82
CA PRO A 70 -1.41 -16.32 -8.56
C PRO A 70 -1.50 -16.09 -10.06
N ASP A 71 -2.70 -16.10 -10.63
CA ASP A 71 -2.94 -16.01 -12.08
C ASP A 71 -3.09 -14.56 -12.61
N ALA A 72 -2.89 -13.56 -11.76
CA ALA A 72 -2.98 -12.16 -12.18
C ALA A 72 -1.75 -11.71 -13.01
N ASP A 73 -1.91 -10.65 -13.80
CA ASP A 73 -0.81 -10.05 -14.54
C ASP A 73 0.04 -9.10 -13.68
N PHE A 74 -0.60 -8.44 -12.70
CA PHE A 74 0.05 -7.49 -11.79
C PHE A 74 -0.52 -7.55 -10.37
N TRP A 75 0.33 -7.25 -9.38
CA TRP A 75 -0.04 -7.07 -7.97
C TRP A 75 0.48 -5.75 -7.44
N ILE A 76 -0.38 -4.99 -6.76
CA ILE A 76 -0.08 -3.65 -6.25
C ILE A 76 -0.19 -3.64 -4.73
N GLY A 77 0.87 -3.19 -4.06
CA GLY A 77 0.92 -2.90 -2.63
C GLY A 77 1.11 -1.42 -2.39
N ILE A 78 0.24 -0.82 -1.58
CA ILE A 78 0.37 0.57 -1.14
C ILE A 78 0.34 0.58 0.38
N GLU A 79 1.41 1.07 1.01
CA GLU A 79 1.47 1.23 2.46
C GLU A 79 1.87 2.65 2.84
N GLY A 80 1.07 3.26 3.70
CA GLY A 80 1.37 4.55 4.30
C GLY A 80 2.14 4.35 5.59
N GLY A 81 3.04 5.27 5.90
CA GLY A 81 3.90 5.20 7.07
C GLY A 81 4.36 6.59 7.47
N VAL A 82 4.94 6.67 8.67
CA VAL A 82 5.61 7.87 9.14
C VAL A 82 7.08 7.58 9.39
N ASP A 83 7.90 8.62 9.40
CA ASP A 83 9.32 8.54 9.72
C ASP A 83 9.71 9.81 10.46
N GLU A 84 10.62 9.69 11.43
CA GLU A 84 11.04 10.82 12.25
C GLU A 84 12.17 11.58 11.56
N HIS A 85 12.03 12.90 11.47
CA HIS A 85 13.03 13.79 10.91
C HIS A 85 13.07 15.08 11.73
N ASP A 86 14.23 15.36 12.35
CA ASP A 86 14.47 16.53 13.21
C ASP A 86 13.37 16.73 14.28
N GLY A 87 12.97 15.65 14.96
CA GLY A 87 11.94 15.66 16.01
C GLY A 87 10.51 15.86 15.51
N ASN A 88 10.29 15.84 14.19
CA ASN A 88 8.97 15.94 13.57
C ASN A 88 8.64 14.64 12.82
N LEU A 89 7.35 14.34 12.65
CA LEU A 89 6.93 13.19 11.85
C LEU A 89 6.60 13.60 10.42
N LEU A 90 7.24 12.92 9.48
CA LEU A 90 6.95 12.98 8.06
C LEU A 90 6.00 11.85 7.67
N ASN A 91 4.90 12.16 6.99
CA ASN A 91 4.01 11.15 6.40
C ASN A 91 4.35 10.92 4.92
N PHE A 92 4.29 9.66 4.49
CA PHE A 92 4.52 9.22 3.12
C PHE A 92 3.87 7.86 2.87
N ALA A 93 3.97 7.38 1.63
CA ALA A 93 3.60 6.02 1.28
C ALA A 93 4.62 5.37 0.33
N TRP A 94 4.74 4.06 0.44
CA TRP A 94 5.39 3.21 -0.55
C TRP A 94 4.36 2.54 -1.44
N VAL A 95 4.66 2.55 -2.74
CA VAL A 95 3.94 1.80 -3.78
C VAL A 95 4.90 0.76 -4.35
N VAL A 96 4.48 -0.50 -4.32
CA VAL A 96 5.19 -1.63 -4.90
C VAL A 96 4.29 -2.30 -5.93
N VAL A 97 4.80 -2.53 -7.12
CA VAL A 97 4.08 -3.22 -8.20
C VAL A 97 4.92 -4.39 -8.69
N ALA A 98 4.38 -5.60 -8.65
CA ALA A 98 5.01 -6.78 -9.24
C ALA A 98 4.25 -7.22 -10.49
N SER A 99 4.97 -7.67 -11.52
CA SER A 99 4.39 -8.30 -12.71
C SER A 99 4.53 -9.83 -12.67
N LYS A 100 3.69 -10.53 -13.44
CA LYS A 100 3.76 -11.99 -13.57
C LYS A 100 5.13 -12.50 -14.05
N GLU A 101 5.84 -11.71 -14.85
CA GLU A 101 7.20 -12.01 -15.33
C GLU A 101 8.29 -11.83 -14.25
N GLY A 102 7.91 -11.51 -13.02
CA GLY A 102 8.84 -11.39 -11.89
C GLY A 102 9.53 -10.04 -11.76
N ARG A 103 9.15 -9.04 -12.56
CA ARG A 103 9.67 -7.66 -12.41
C ARG A 103 8.96 -6.96 -11.26
N THR A 104 9.72 -6.16 -10.49
CA THR A 104 9.17 -5.37 -9.38
C THR A 104 9.58 -3.91 -9.52
N GLY A 105 8.60 -3.02 -9.58
CA GLY A 105 8.76 -1.58 -9.44
C GLY A 105 8.45 -1.13 -8.02
N LYS A 106 9.19 -0.12 -7.53
CA LYS A 106 9.01 0.48 -6.20
C LYS A 106 9.10 1.99 -6.33
N ALA A 107 8.19 2.72 -5.70
CA ALA A 107 8.21 4.17 -5.64
C ALA A 107 7.72 4.66 -4.28
N ARG A 108 8.34 5.71 -3.76
CA ARG A 108 7.92 6.40 -2.54
C ARG A 108 7.29 7.74 -2.94
N THR A 109 6.19 8.11 -2.28
CA THR A 109 5.61 9.44 -2.47
C THR A 109 6.55 10.52 -1.91
N PRO A 110 6.39 11.78 -2.33
CA PRO A 110 6.89 12.90 -1.53
C PRO A 110 6.39 12.79 -0.09
N ALA A 111 7.23 13.24 0.84
CA ALA A 111 6.89 13.27 2.25
C ALA A 111 6.46 14.69 2.65
N TYR A 112 5.63 14.80 3.68
CA TYR A 112 5.23 16.08 4.25
C TYR A 112 5.14 16.00 5.78
N TYR A 113 5.43 17.10 6.46
CA TYR A 113 5.34 17.17 7.92
C TYR A 113 3.89 17.07 8.39
N LEU A 114 3.66 16.23 9.38
CA LEU A 114 2.37 16.13 10.05
C LEU A 114 2.18 17.29 11.03
N PRO A 115 0.98 17.88 11.09
CA PRO A 115 0.60 18.73 12.21
C PRO A 115 0.67 17.96 13.53
N GLU A 116 0.95 18.65 14.63
CA GLU A 116 1.19 18.06 15.96
C GLU A 116 0.10 17.05 16.38
N GLU A 117 -1.18 17.40 16.22
CA GLU A 117 -2.29 16.50 16.58
C GLU A 117 -2.32 15.22 15.72
N SER A 118 -1.99 15.31 14.43
CA SER A 118 -1.90 14.13 13.55
C SER A 118 -0.68 13.27 13.88
N ALA A 119 0.45 13.92 14.21
CA ALA A 119 1.65 13.23 14.67
C ALA A 119 1.39 12.46 15.97
N ARG A 120 0.67 13.07 16.92
CA ARG A 120 0.28 12.44 18.19
C ARG A 120 -0.57 11.18 17.96
N LEU A 121 -1.53 11.24 17.04
CA LEU A 121 -2.33 10.06 16.67
C LEU A 121 -1.47 8.96 16.03
N ALA A 122 -0.52 9.31 15.16
CA ALA A 122 0.39 8.34 14.56
C ALA A 122 1.24 7.61 15.61
N VAL A 123 1.76 8.33 16.61
CA VAL A 123 2.49 7.75 17.74
C VAL A 123 1.60 6.78 18.54
N ILE A 124 0.37 7.20 18.87
CA ILE A 124 -0.57 6.33 19.60
C ILE A 124 -0.84 5.04 18.82
N LEU A 125 -1.08 5.14 17.50
CA LEU A 125 -1.34 3.99 16.65
C LEU A 125 -0.14 3.04 16.53
N ALA A 126 1.09 3.58 16.54
CA ALA A 126 2.32 2.78 16.50
C ALA A 126 2.55 1.96 17.78
N LEU A 127 2.02 2.43 18.92
CA LEU A 127 2.11 1.73 20.21
C LEU A 127 1.06 0.62 20.38
N ILE A 128 0.10 0.50 19.46
CA ILE A 128 -0.94 -0.53 19.54
C ILE A 128 -0.36 -1.86 19.03
N PRO A 129 -0.35 -2.92 19.86
CA PRO A 129 0.10 -4.23 19.42
C PRO A 129 -0.79 -4.75 18.29
N ILE A 130 -0.17 -5.42 17.30
CA ILE A 130 -0.78 -5.89 16.04
C ILE A 130 -2.10 -6.68 16.23
N LYS A 131 -2.35 -7.26 17.42
CA LYS A 131 -3.51 -8.08 17.76
C LYS A 131 -4.78 -7.32 18.18
N ASN A 132 -4.74 -6.00 18.43
CA ASN A 132 -5.90 -5.23 18.93
C ASN A 132 -6.43 -4.23 17.88
N LYS A 133 -7.05 -4.72 16.79
CA LYS A 133 -7.42 -3.90 15.62
C LYS A 133 -8.88 -3.40 15.54
N ASP A 134 -9.66 -3.47 16.61
CA ASP A 134 -11.01 -2.87 16.65
C ASP A 134 -10.99 -1.49 17.32
N LEU A 135 -10.39 -0.50 16.64
CA LEU A 135 -10.59 0.91 16.98
C LEU A 135 -11.47 1.57 15.93
N THR A 136 -12.76 1.67 16.24
CA THR A 136 -13.68 2.55 15.53
C THR A 136 -13.55 3.94 16.13
N PHE A 137 -12.92 4.86 15.39
CA PHE A 137 -13.05 6.28 15.67
C PHE A 137 -14.44 6.72 15.20
N LYS A 138 -15.30 7.09 16.16
CA LYS A 138 -16.61 7.71 15.90
C LYS A 138 -16.43 9.19 15.59
#